data_AF-K2DC10-F1
#
_entry.id   AF-K2DC10-F1
#
_cell.length_a   1.000
_cell.length_b   1.000
_cell.length_c   1.000
_cell.angle_alpha   90.00
_cell.angle_beta   90.00
_cell.angle_gamma   90.00
#
_symmetry.space_group_name_H-M   'P 1'
#
loop_
_entity.id
_entity.type
_entity.pdbx_description
1 polymer ?
#
loop_
_entity_poly.entity_id
_entity_poly.type
_entity_poly.pdbx_seq_one_letter_code
_entity_poly.pdbx_strand_id
1 'polypeptide(L)'
;MSNTAVPNMTSVTANAFIAPNPSVVTSNQTFYLLTTNQPTMVTLGNPPLDLALDVINRNTLWAATVGGVYRSVDNGLSWSASAFGDGSNVNTRAIIVDPTNTINVLAGSEDGLYR
;
A
#
# COMPACT_ATOMS: atom_id res chain seq x y z
N MET A 1 17.03 -12.12 18.17
CA MET A 1 16.98 -12.53 16.76
C MET A 1 16.16 -11.47 16.03
N SER A 2 16.76 -10.71 15.12
CA SER A 2 16.05 -9.66 14.39
C SER A 2 15.00 -10.30 13.47
N ASN A 3 13.75 -9.95 13.68
CA ASN A 3 12.66 -10.32 12.79
C ASN A 3 12.86 -9.56 11.47
N THR A 4 13.37 -10.24 10.44
CA THR A 4 13.59 -9.66 9.11
C THR A 4 12.28 -9.40 8.35
N ALA A 5 11.12 -9.79 8.88
CA ALA A 5 9.82 -9.54 8.26
C ALA A 5 9.25 -8.13 8.54
N VAL A 6 9.81 -7.38 9.49
CA VAL A 6 9.38 -6.01 9.85
C VAL A 6 10.60 -5.12 10.17
N PRO A 7 11.42 -4.73 9.18
CA PRO A 7 12.63 -3.93 9.39
C PRO A 7 12.37 -2.52 9.98
N ASN A 8 11.11 -2.12 10.08
CA ASN A 8 10.66 -0.79 10.50
C ASN A 8 9.85 -0.81 11.81
N MET A 9 9.83 -1.94 12.55
CA MET A 9 9.12 -2.05 13.83
C MET A 9 10.00 -2.65 14.93
N THR A 10 9.84 -2.15 16.17
CA THR A 10 10.47 -2.70 17.37
C THR A 10 9.42 -3.21 18.34
N SER A 11 9.67 -4.39 18.92
CA SER A 11 8.83 -4.91 19.99
C SER A 11 9.08 -4.14 21.28
N VAL A 12 8.02 -3.67 21.92
CA VAL A 12 8.06 -3.01 23.23
C VAL A 12 7.13 -3.75 24.18
N THR A 13 7.60 -4.01 25.39
CA THR A 13 6.78 -4.59 26.45
C THR A 13 6.23 -3.47 27.32
N ALA A 14 4.90 -3.39 27.44
CA ALA A 14 4.23 -2.42 28.28
C ALA A 14 3.03 -3.02 28.99
N ASN A 15 2.64 -2.44 30.13
CA ASN A 15 1.44 -2.84 30.85
C ASN A 15 0.19 -2.50 30.03
N ALA A 16 -0.68 -3.48 29.83
CA ALA A 16 -1.97 -3.33 29.17
C ALA A 16 -3.09 -3.86 30.07
N PHE A 17 -4.28 -3.28 29.95
CA PHE A 17 -5.48 -3.83 30.60
C PHE A 17 -5.92 -5.10 29.88
N ILE A 18 -6.17 -6.17 30.64
CA ILE A 18 -6.51 -7.49 30.07
C ILE A 18 -7.87 -8.04 30.52
N ALA A 19 -8.58 -7.37 31.43
CA ALA A 19 -9.88 -7.80 31.92
C ALA A 19 -11.01 -6.88 31.42
N PRO A 20 -12.17 -7.41 30.98
CA PRO A 20 -13.26 -6.61 30.45
C PRO A 20 -14.13 -5.89 31.51
N ASN A 21 -14.16 -6.28 32.80
CA ASN A 21 -14.83 -5.58 33.93
C ASN A 21 -14.70 -6.40 35.25
N PRO A 22 -14.89 -5.84 36.47
CA PRO A 22 -14.60 -4.49 36.96
C PRO A 22 -13.22 -4.38 37.63
N SER A 23 -12.40 -5.44 37.56
CA SER A 23 -11.06 -5.43 38.12
C SER A 23 -10.07 -4.87 37.10
N VAL A 24 -9.33 -3.83 37.51
CA VAL A 24 -8.17 -3.34 36.76
C VAL A 24 -7.06 -4.38 36.87
N VAL A 25 -7.09 -5.38 35.99
CA VAL A 25 -6.00 -6.34 35.83
C VAL A 25 -5.14 -5.87 34.68
N THR A 26 -3.87 -5.61 34.98
CA THR A 26 -2.85 -5.30 33.97
C THR A 26 -1.87 -6.45 33.84
N SER A 27 -1.39 -6.68 32.62
CA SER A 27 -0.24 -7.55 32.35
C SER A 27 0.70 -6.89 31.36
N ASN A 28 1.97 -7.31 31.40
CA ASN A 28 2.92 -6.98 30.37
C ASN A 28 2.50 -7.64 29.05
N GLN A 29 2.19 -6.82 28.06
CA GLN A 29 1.89 -7.26 26.69
C GLN A 29 2.99 -6.78 25.75
N THR A 30 3.22 -7.53 24.67
CA THR A 30 4.10 -7.13 23.58
C THR A 30 3.33 -6.30 22.57
N PHE A 31 3.82 -5.09 22.32
CA PHE A 31 3.40 -4.20 21.27
C PHE A 31 4.50 -4.07 20.22
N TYR A 32 4.16 -3.64 19.02
CA TYR A 32 5.14 -3.28 18.00
C TYR A 32 4.97 -1.81 17.64
N LEU A 33 6.02 -1.02 17.87
CA LEU A 33 6.06 0.40 17.54
C LEU A 33 6.83 0.61 16.24
N LEU A 34 6.43 1.63 15.47
CA LEU A 34 7.20 2.09 14.31
C LEU A 34 8.55 2.64 14.78
N THR A 35 9.63 2.26 14.09
CA THR A 35 10.96 2.83 14.30
C THR A 35 11.13 4.10 13.47
N THR A 36 12.22 4.84 13.69
CA THR A 36 12.62 5.95 12.82
C THR A 36 13.12 5.48 11.45
N ASN A 37 13.37 4.18 11.26
CA ASN A 37 13.79 3.57 10.00
C ASN A 37 12.58 3.18 9.13
N GLN A 38 11.67 4.13 8.92
CA GLN A 38 10.57 3.94 7.98
C GLN A 38 11.09 4.01 6.54
N PRO A 39 10.45 3.31 5.58
CA PRO A 39 10.75 3.46 4.17
C PRO A 39 10.72 4.95 3.78
N THR A 40 11.75 5.41 3.08
CA THR A 40 11.75 6.75 2.50
C THR A 40 10.70 6.82 1.41
N MET A 41 9.88 7.88 1.44
CA MET A 41 8.87 8.13 0.42
C MET A 41 9.54 8.22 -0.96
N VAL A 42 9.23 7.28 -1.84
CA VAL A 42 9.57 7.36 -3.26
C VAL A 42 8.47 8.17 -3.93
N THR A 43 8.84 9.29 -4.55
CA THR A 43 7.85 10.20 -5.14
C THR A 43 7.60 9.86 -6.60
N LEU A 44 6.32 9.79 -6.98
CA LEU A 44 5.87 9.69 -8.38
C LEU A 44 5.92 11.05 -9.11
N GLY A 45 6.57 12.06 -8.53
CA GLY A 45 6.48 13.47 -8.95
C GLY A 45 5.16 14.14 -8.54
N ASN A 46 4.02 13.47 -8.73
CA ASN A 46 2.70 13.87 -8.23
C ASN A 46 2.14 12.83 -7.26
N PRO A 47 1.43 13.23 -6.19
CA PRO A 47 0.78 12.28 -5.31
C PRO A 47 -0.26 11.48 -6.09
N PRO A 48 -0.35 10.15 -5.87
CA PRO A 48 -1.40 9.35 -6.48
C PRO A 48 -2.77 9.81 -5.99
N LEU A 49 -3.75 9.82 -6.91
CA LEU A 49 -5.15 10.07 -6.60
C LEU A 49 -5.82 8.82 -6.01
N ASP A 50 -5.33 7.63 -6.38
CA ASP A 50 -5.78 6.35 -5.85
C ASP A 50 -4.66 5.29 -5.93
N LEU A 51 -4.74 4.26 -5.08
CA LEU A 51 -3.76 3.18 -4.96
C LEU A 51 -4.47 1.83 -4.78
N ALA A 52 -4.06 0.83 -5.57
CA ALA A 52 -4.59 -0.53 -5.46
C ALA A 52 -3.46 -1.57 -5.30
N LEU A 53 -3.67 -2.52 -4.39
CA LEU A 53 -2.80 -3.67 -4.16
C LEU A 53 -3.31 -4.86 -4.95
N ASP A 54 -2.41 -5.54 -5.64
CA ASP A 54 -2.67 -6.88 -6.15
C ASP A 54 -2.63 -7.90 -4.99
N VAL A 55 -3.79 -8.48 -4.66
CA VAL A 55 -3.92 -9.40 -3.53
C VAL A 55 -3.34 -10.79 -3.79
N ILE A 56 -3.10 -11.15 -5.06
CA ILE A 56 -2.47 -12.41 -5.46
C ILE A 56 -0.95 -12.20 -5.53
N ASN A 57 -0.49 -11.14 -6.22
CA ASN A 57 0.93 -10.74 -6.22
C ASN A 57 1.14 -9.53 -5.30
N ARG A 58 1.30 -9.79 -4.00
CA ARG A 58 1.35 -8.73 -2.96
C ARG A 58 2.52 -7.74 -3.05
N ASN A 59 3.48 -7.97 -3.93
CA ASN A 59 4.55 -7.03 -4.24
C ASN A 59 4.16 -6.03 -5.35
N THR A 60 3.03 -6.25 -6.02
CA THR A 60 2.55 -5.42 -7.12
C THR A 60 1.54 -4.39 -6.62
N LEU A 61 1.84 -3.12 -6.90
CA LEU A 61 0.98 -1.98 -6.58
C LEU A 61 0.68 -1.22 -7.86
N TRP A 62 -0.51 -0.62 -7.91
CA TRP A 62 -0.93 0.26 -8.98
C TRP A 62 -1.33 1.61 -8.41
N ALA A 63 -0.94 2.68 -9.09
CA ALA A 63 -1.19 4.05 -8.68
C ALA A 63 -1.90 4.78 -9.82
N ALA A 64 -3.09 5.30 -9.56
CA ALA A 64 -3.75 6.27 -10.44
C ALA A 64 -3.20 7.66 -10.14
N THR A 65 -2.77 8.39 -11.16
CA THR A 65 -2.18 9.72 -10.99
C THR A 65 -2.77 10.70 -12.01
N VAL A 66 -2.49 11.99 -11.81
CA VAL A 66 -2.79 13.02 -12.82
C VAL A 66 -2.10 12.78 -14.16
N GLY A 67 -1.03 11.97 -14.19
CA GLY A 67 -0.26 11.63 -15.38
C GLY A 67 -0.45 10.19 -15.87
N GLY A 68 -1.60 9.58 -15.57
CA GLY A 68 -1.90 8.20 -15.93
C GLY A 68 -1.63 7.20 -14.81
N VAL A 69 -1.52 5.92 -15.18
CA VAL A 69 -1.34 4.82 -14.23
C VAL A 69 0.13 4.42 -14.13
N TYR A 70 0.59 4.20 -12.92
CA TYR A 70 1.92 3.67 -12.63
C TYR A 70 1.82 2.33 -11.93
N ARG A 71 2.79 1.44 -12.18
CA ARG A 71 2.89 0.12 -11.59
C ARG A 71 4.23 -0.03 -10.88
N SER A 72 4.19 -0.58 -9.67
CA SER A 72 5.35 -1.12 -8.96
C SER A 72 5.23 -2.63 -8.89
N VAL A 73 6.36 -3.33 -8.93
CA VAL A 73 6.45 -4.80 -8.73
C VAL A 73 7.38 -5.16 -7.57
N ASP A 74 7.77 -4.16 -6.78
CA ASP A 74 8.77 -4.24 -5.71
C ASP A 74 8.29 -3.54 -4.43
N ASN A 75 7.00 -3.65 -4.10
CA ASN A 75 6.37 -3.06 -2.91
C ASN A 75 6.43 -1.52 -2.87
N GLY A 76 6.40 -0.86 -4.03
CA GLY A 76 6.42 0.60 -4.15
C GLY A 76 7.80 1.24 -4.08
N LEU A 77 8.88 0.43 -4.12
CA LEU A 77 10.26 0.93 -4.13
C LEU A 77 10.62 1.59 -5.46
N SER A 78 10.08 1.09 -6.57
CA SER A 78 10.18 1.71 -7.89
C SER A 78 8.86 1.62 -8.64
N TRP A 79 8.65 2.57 -9.56
CA TRP A 79 7.42 2.72 -10.32
C TRP A 79 7.72 2.92 -11.79
N SER A 80 6.98 2.23 -12.65
CA SER A 80 7.03 2.37 -14.09
C SER A 80 5.67 2.82 -14.60
N ALA A 81 5.65 3.73 -15.58
CA ALA A 81 4.40 4.09 -16.25
C ALA A 81 3.80 2.84 -16.91
N SER A 82 2.50 2.61 -16.68
CA SER A 82 1.77 1.53 -17.31
C SER A 82 0.89 2.09 -18.41
N ALA A 83 1.01 1.52 -19.61
CA ALA A 83 0.17 1.91 -20.73
C ALA A 83 -1.24 1.31 -20.54
N PHE A 84 -2.14 2.07 -19.92
CA PHE A 84 -3.58 1.85 -20.05
C PHE A 84 -4.07 2.63 -21.28
N GLY A 85 -4.77 1.94 -22.19
CA GLY A 85 -5.24 2.55 -23.44
C GLY A 85 -4.14 2.84 -24.46
N ASP A 86 -4.32 3.89 -25.25
CA ASP A 86 -3.44 4.34 -26.34
C ASP A 86 -2.17 5.09 -25.85
N GLY A 87 -1.78 4.89 -24.59
CA GLY A 87 -0.64 5.58 -23.98
C GLY A 87 -1.03 6.89 -23.29
N SER A 88 -2.29 7.01 -22.85
CA SER A 88 -2.85 8.24 -22.33
C SER A 88 -2.14 8.70 -21.02
N ASN A 89 -1.51 9.87 -21.09
CA ASN A 89 -1.04 10.64 -19.93
C ASN A 89 -2.23 11.43 -19.35
N VAL A 90 -3.33 10.72 -19.09
CA VAL A 90 -4.61 11.31 -18.72
C VAL A 90 -4.84 11.15 -17.23
N ASN A 91 -5.49 12.17 -16.68
CA ASN A 91 -5.83 12.25 -15.28
C ASN A 91 -6.68 11.05 -14.86
N THR A 92 -6.03 10.07 -14.25
CA THR A 92 -6.63 8.83 -13.77
C THR A 92 -6.98 9.01 -12.31
N ARG A 93 -8.27 8.89 -11.97
CA ARG A 93 -8.81 9.22 -10.66
C ARG A 93 -9.12 8.01 -9.80
N ALA A 94 -9.30 6.84 -10.39
CA ALA A 94 -9.66 5.62 -9.68
C ALA A 94 -8.97 4.41 -10.30
N ILE A 95 -8.57 3.45 -9.47
CA ILE A 95 -7.99 2.18 -9.94
C ILE A 95 -8.43 1.02 -9.05
N ILE A 96 -8.82 -0.10 -9.67
CA ILE A 96 -9.15 -1.34 -8.97
C ILE A 96 -8.44 -2.52 -9.62
N VAL A 97 -8.00 -3.47 -8.80
CA VAL A 97 -7.43 -4.75 -9.25
C VAL A 97 -8.44 -5.84 -8.91
N ASP A 98 -8.76 -6.69 -9.89
CA ASP A 98 -9.62 -7.85 -9.68
C ASP A 98 -8.93 -8.80 -8.67
N PRO A 99 -9.57 -9.07 -7.51
CA PRO A 99 -8.95 -9.86 -6.45
C PRO A 99 -8.78 -11.35 -6.80
N THR A 100 -9.38 -11.80 -7.90
CA THR A 100 -9.32 -13.17 -8.40
C THR A 100 -8.47 -13.31 -9.66
N ASN A 101 -8.11 -12.20 -10.31
CA ASN A 101 -7.31 -12.20 -11.54
C ASN A 101 -6.49 -10.91 -11.69
N THR A 102 -5.18 -11.01 -11.45
CA THR A 102 -4.25 -9.87 -11.45
C THR A 102 -4.06 -9.18 -12.80
N ILE A 103 -4.45 -9.86 -13.89
CA ILE A 103 -4.36 -9.33 -15.25
C ILE A 103 -5.52 -8.35 -15.51
N ASN A 104 -6.58 -8.39 -14.70
CA ASN A 104 -7.70 -7.48 -14.81
C ASN A 104 -7.53 -6.32 -13.83
N VAL A 105 -7.08 -5.19 -14.37
CA VAL A 105 -7.04 -3.91 -13.65
C VAL A 105 -7.97 -2.96 -14.38
N LEU A 106 -8.79 -2.20 -13.66
CA LEU A 106 -9.63 -1.17 -14.25
C LEU A 106 -9.21 0.19 -13.75
N ALA A 107 -9.09 1.15 -14.67
CA ALA A 107 -8.69 2.52 -14.38
C ALA A 107 -9.74 3.50 -14.91
N GLY A 108 -10.27 4.34 -14.01
CA GLY A 108 -11.22 5.40 -14.35
C GLY A 108 -10.50 6.73 -14.52
N SER A 109 -10.59 7.30 -15.72
CA SER A 109 -9.95 8.54 -16.13
C SER A 109 -10.98 9.57 -16.60
N GLU A 110 -10.56 10.81 -16.80
CA GLU A 110 -11.43 11.90 -17.27
C GLU A 110 -11.98 11.69 -18.69
N ASP A 111 -11.35 10.84 -19.49
CA ASP A 111 -11.74 10.50 -20.86
C ASP A 111 -12.38 9.11 -21.00
N GLY A 112 -12.39 8.29 -19.95
CA GLY A 112 -13.09 7.01 -19.98
C GLY A 112 -12.60 5.97 -18.99
N LEU A 113 -13.03 4.74 -19.23
CA LEU A 113 -12.66 3.55 -18.46
C LEU A 113 -11.68 2.71 -19.27
N TYR A 114 -10.57 2.32 -18.66
CA TYR A 114 -9.53 1.47 -19.23
C TYR A 114 -9.42 0.12 -18.52
N ARG A 115 -8.87 -0.87 -19.23
CA ARG A 115 -8.60 -2.23 -18.73
C ARG A 115 -7.24 -2.72 -19.22
#